data_AF-A0A7K2MDR1-F1
#
_entry.id   AF-A0A7K2MDR1-F1
#
_cell.length_a   1.000
_cell.length_b   1.000
_cell.length_c   1.000
_cell.angle_alpha   90.00
_cell.angle_beta   90.00
_cell.angle_gamma   90.00
#
_symmetry.space_group_name_H-M   'P 1'
#
loop_
_entity.id
_entity.type
_entity.pdbx_description
1 polymer ?
#
loop_
_entity_poly.entity_id
_entity_poly.type
_entity_poly.pdbx_seq_one_letter_code
_entity_poly.pdbx_strand_id
1 'polypeptide(L)'
;DAVRSLLDPGQLDQFDQSFAHPAADGRHLPTGWLVRFDPARVRLADPRIRMRGSLRTAETDADTLEVAADPTVVYALRPAGAAADARASLFTVRRELLFRFDRDDLRLHQVQLVSSSVQAGPLSCPGDSAERFRPLLAGQSAQAGGPAATDPYAPDTAPAL
;
A
#
# COMPACT_ATOMS: atom_id res chain seq x y z
N ASP A 1 -0.77 15.43 -7.95
CA ASP A 1 -1.08 14.28 -7.09
C ASP A 1 -0.25 14.43 -5.82
N ALA A 2 -0.83 14.27 -4.64
CA ALA A 2 -0.19 14.65 -3.36
C ALA A 2 1.05 13.79 -3.04
N VAL A 3 1.08 12.53 -3.51
CA VAL A 3 2.25 11.66 -3.31
C VAL A 3 3.38 11.99 -4.27
N ARG A 4 3.08 12.23 -5.55
CA ARG A 4 4.09 12.61 -6.55
C ARG A 4 4.87 13.87 -6.14
N SER A 5 4.22 14.84 -5.49
CA SER A 5 4.88 16.07 -5.02
C SER A 5 5.81 15.89 -3.83
N LEU A 6 5.71 14.77 -3.11
CA LEU A 6 6.57 14.46 -1.98
C LEU A 6 7.81 13.67 -2.41
N LEU A 7 7.82 13.07 -3.60
CA LEU A 7 8.93 12.22 -4.01
C LEU A 7 10.17 13.04 -4.40
N ASP A 8 11.33 12.48 -4.10
CA ASP A 8 12.60 12.91 -4.68
C ASP A 8 12.51 12.95 -6.22
N PRO A 9 13.06 13.99 -6.89
CA PRO A 9 12.97 14.16 -8.32
C PRO A 9 13.50 12.97 -9.13
N GLY A 10 14.51 12.27 -8.62
CA GLY A 10 15.10 11.08 -9.22
C GLY A 10 14.15 9.87 -9.25
N GLN A 11 13.05 9.88 -8.50
CA GLN A 11 12.05 8.81 -8.51
C GLN A 11 10.84 9.12 -9.39
N LEU A 12 10.70 10.35 -9.91
CA LEU A 12 9.50 10.78 -10.65
C LEU A 12 9.29 9.99 -11.94
N ASP A 13 10.36 9.68 -12.68
CA ASP A 13 10.25 8.90 -13.92
C ASP A 13 9.73 7.49 -13.65
N GLN A 14 10.22 6.81 -12.61
CA GLN A 14 9.74 5.48 -12.24
C GLN A 14 8.30 5.54 -11.72
N PHE A 15 7.97 6.54 -10.89
CA PHE A 15 6.61 6.76 -10.43
C PHE A 15 5.67 6.92 -11.63
N ASP A 16 5.95 7.84 -12.54
CA ASP A 16 5.12 8.13 -13.71
C ASP A 16 4.99 6.90 -14.63
N GLN A 17 6.08 6.15 -14.84
CA GLN A 17 6.04 4.89 -15.59
C GLN A 17 5.16 3.83 -14.94
N SER A 18 5.14 3.76 -13.60
CA SER A 18 4.29 2.81 -12.88
C SER A 18 2.82 3.02 -13.22
N PHE A 19 2.36 4.26 -13.41
CA PHE A 19 0.98 4.55 -13.77
C PHE A 19 0.71 4.47 -15.28
N ALA A 20 1.69 4.82 -16.11
CA ALA A 20 1.54 4.77 -17.56
C ALA A 20 1.57 3.32 -18.09
N HIS A 21 2.42 2.47 -17.52
CA HIS A 21 2.62 1.08 -17.92
C HIS A 21 2.74 0.17 -16.68
N PRO A 22 1.63 -0.06 -15.94
CA PRO A 22 1.66 -0.90 -14.74
C PRO A 22 2.16 -2.32 -15.04
N ALA A 23 3.07 -2.82 -14.22
CA ALA A 23 3.58 -4.18 -14.32
C ALA A 23 3.83 -4.80 -12.94
N ALA A 24 3.60 -6.11 -12.82
CA ALA A 24 3.91 -6.88 -11.62
C ALA A 24 5.38 -7.33 -11.59
N ASP A 25 6.31 -6.43 -11.87
CA ASP A 25 7.76 -6.68 -11.98
C ASP A 25 8.56 -6.22 -10.74
N GLY A 26 7.86 -5.82 -9.68
CA GLY A 26 8.47 -5.28 -8.46
C GLY A 26 8.91 -3.81 -8.55
N ARG A 27 8.85 -3.19 -9.74
CA ARG A 27 9.36 -1.83 -9.98
C ARG A 27 8.27 -0.86 -10.44
N HIS A 28 7.31 -1.34 -11.23
CA HIS A 28 6.28 -0.53 -11.87
C HIS A 28 4.86 -0.87 -11.38
N LEU A 29 4.74 -1.11 -10.07
CA LEU A 29 3.48 -1.41 -9.38
C LEU A 29 2.86 -0.11 -8.81
N PRO A 30 1.79 0.48 -9.39
CA PRO A 30 1.05 1.57 -8.75
C PRO A 30 0.63 1.30 -7.31
N THR A 31 0.27 0.06 -7.00
CA THR A 31 -0.08 -0.35 -5.63
C THR A 31 1.12 -0.44 -4.70
N GLY A 32 2.35 -0.47 -5.23
CA GLY A 32 3.58 -0.26 -4.47
C GLY A 32 3.67 1.17 -3.94
N TRP A 33 3.27 2.17 -4.72
CA TRP A 33 3.31 3.58 -4.31
C TRP A 33 2.11 4.01 -3.45
N LEU A 34 0.92 3.49 -3.76
CA LEU A 34 -0.35 3.99 -3.24
C LEU A 34 -1.31 2.87 -2.88
N VAL A 35 -2.21 3.09 -1.92
CA VAL A 35 -3.41 2.24 -1.83
C VAL A 35 -4.41 2.71 -2.87
N ARG A 36 -4.68 1.87 -3.87
CA ARG A 36 -5.57 2.20 -4.98
C ARG A 36 -6.69 1.21 -5.08
N PHE A 37 -7.92 1.70 -5.01
CA PHE A 37 -9.10 0.92 -5.30
C PHE A 37 -9.66 1.26 -6.68
N ASP A 38 -10.42 0.33 -7.26
CA ASP A 38 -11.25 0.60 -8.45
C ASP A 38 -12.53 1.35 -8.03
N PRO A 39 -12.67 2.66 -8.35
CA PRO A 39 -13.83 3.45 -7.93
C PRO A 39 -15.13 3.03 -8.64
N ALA A 40 -15.05 2.28 -9.74
CA ALA A 40 -16.22 1.68 -10.37
C ALA A 40 -16.75 0.46 -9.61
N ARG A 41 -15.95 -0.10 -8.68
CA ARG A 41 -16.29 -1.30 -7.90
C ARG A 41 -16.54 -1.03 -6.43
N VAL A 42 -15.80 -0.11 -5.82
CA VAL A 42 -15.91 0.16 -4.39
C VAL A 42 -15.95 1.65 -4.06
N ARG A 43 -16.56 1.96 -2.92
CA ARG A 43 -16.48 3.25 -2.24
C ARG A 43 -16.18 3.04 -0.76
N LEU A 44 -15.67 4.08 -0.10
CA LEU A 44 -15.58 4.07 1.36
C LEU A 44 -16.99 3.98 1.96
N ALA A 45 -17.15 3.04 2.90
CA ALA A 45 -18.32 2.94 3.76
C ALA A 45 -18.17 3.84 4.99
N ASP A 46 -16.94 4.10 5.45
CA ASP A 46 -16.60 5.07 6.48
C ASP A 46 -15.36 5.87 6.01
N PRO A 47 -15.39 7.21 5.98
CA PRO A 47 -14.23 8.00 5.60
C PRO A 47 -13.10 7.96 6.64
N ARG A 48 -13.37 7.51 7.87
CA ARG A 48 -12.37 7.43 8.95
C ARG A 48 -11.56 6.14 8.80
N ILE A 49 -10.40 6.26 8.19
CA ILE A 49 -9.44 5.16 8.05
C ILE A 49 -8.82 4.85 9.41
N ARG A 50 -8.65 3.56 9.73
CA ARG A 50 -7.94 3.11 10.93
C ARG A 50 -6.54 2.68 10.56
N MET A 51 -5.56 3.02 11.37
CA MET A 51 -4.17 2.68 11.15
C MET A 51 -3.49 2.36 12.48
N ARG A 52 -2.60 1.37 12.46
CA ARG A 52 -1.66 1.05 13.55
C ARG A 52 -0.34 0.64 12.92
N GLY A 53 0.78 1.02 13.52
CA GLY A 53 2.11 0.61 13.08
C GLY A 53 3.18 1.27 13.93
N SER A 54 4.43 1.09 13.53
CA SER A 54 5.59 1.73 14.13
C SER A 54 6.38 2.51 13.09
N LEU A 55 7.22 3.41 13.60
CA LEU A 55 8.25 4.10 12.85
C LEU A 55 9.55 3.90 13.63
N ARG A 56 10.62 3.58 12.92
CA ARG A 56 11.96 3.47 13.48
C ARG A 56 12.90 4.32 12.64
N THR A 57 13.77 5.05 13.31
CA THR A 57 14.72 5.95 12.66
C THR A 57 16.14 5.48 12.93
N ALA A 58 17.02 5.57 11.94
CA ALA A 58 18.44 5.30 12.08
C ALA A 58 19.24 6.31 11.24
N GLU A 59 20.35 6.80 11.76
CA GLU A 59 21.35 7.55 10.99
C GLU A 59 22.31 6.53 10.38
N THR A 60 22.35 6.43 9.05
CA THR A 60 23.25 5.49 8.36
C THR A 60 24.62 6.10 8.08
N ASP A 61 24.68 7.43 7.96
CA ASP A 61 25.89 8.24 7.91
C ASP A 61 25.62 9.67 8.41
N ALA A 62 26.60 10.57 8.28
CA ALA A 62 26.52 11.94 8.80
C ALA A 62 25.48 12.84 8.10
N ASP A 63 24.99 12.43 6.93
CA ASP A 63 24.11 13.22 6.08
C ASP A 63 22.81 12.48 5.71
N THR A 64 22.62 11.23 6.17
CA THR A 64 21.52 10.35 5.77
C THR A 64 20.73 9.82 6.97
N LEU A 65 19.42 10.07 6.96
CA LEU A 65 18.44 9.49 7.87
C LEU A 65 17.62 8.42 7.14
N GLU A 66 17.56 7.22 7.71
CA GLU A 66 16.62 6.18 7.31
C GLU A 66 15.43 6.12 8.26
N VAL A 67 14.24 5.92 7.68
CA VAL A 67 12.99 5.72 8.42
C VAL A 67 12.31 4.45 7.92
N ALA A 68 12.26 3.43 8.78
CA ALA A 68 11.50 2.23 8.54
C ALA A 68 10.08 2.37 9.10
N ALA A 69 9.07 2.01 8.31
CA ALA A 69 7.66 2.07 8.69
C ALA A 69 6.94 0.75 8.40
N ASP A 70 6.13 0.26 9.34
CA ASP A 70 5.36 -0.97 9.21
C ASP A 70 3.84 -0.78 9.46
N PRO A 71 3.14 0.11 8.72
CA PRO A 71 1.74 0.39 9.00
C PRO A 71 0.80 -0.70 8.50
N THR A 72 -0.15 -1.10 9.35
CA THR A 72 -1.37 -1.81 9.00
C THR A 72 -2.55 -0.84 8.99
N VAL A 73 -3.16 -0.68 7.83
CA VAL A 73 -4.26 0.25 7.55
C VAL A 73 -5.52 -0.52 7.19
N VAL A 74 -6.67 -0.15 7.78
CA VAL A 74 -7.96 -0.77 7.52
C VAL A 74 -8.94 0.23 6.91
N TYR A 75 -9.49 -0.15 5.76
CA TYR A 75 -10.49 0.59 5.01
C TYR A 75 -11.85 -0.11 5.13
N ALA A 76 -12.88 0.64 5.52
CA ALA A 76 -14.26 0.17 5.42
C ALA A 76 -14.78 0.46 4.00
N LEU A 77 -15.13 -0.58 3.25
CA LEU A 77 -15.52 -0.52 1.85
C LEU A 77 -16.95 -1.04 1.64
N ARG A 78 -17.63 -0.50 0.64
CA ARG A 78 -18.92 -1.00 0.14
C ARG A 78 -18.92 -1.03 -1.39
N PRO A 79 -19.80 -1.80 -2.04
CA PRO A 79 -19.90 -1.79 -3.50
C PRO A 79 -20.19 -0.37 -4.01
N ALA A 80 -19.58 0.00 -5.13
CA ALA A 80 -19.90 1.24 -5.81
C ALA A 80 -21.37 1.23 -6.25
N GLY A 81 -22.06 2.35 -6.06
CA GLY A 81 -23.49 2.47 -6.39
C GLY A 81 -24.45 1.87 -5.37
N ALA A 82 -23.97 1.14 -4.35
CA ALA A 82 -24.83 0.65 -3.28
C ALA A 82 -25.37 1.80 -2.41
N ALA A 83 -26.46 1.52 -1.67
CA ALA A 83 -26.99 2.42 -0.65
C ALA A 83 -25.97 2.71 0.45
N ALA A 84 -26.13 3.82 1.18
CA ALA A 84 -25.18 4.28 2.20
C ALA A 84 -25.06 3.30 3.38
N ASP A 85 -26.12 2.56 3.66
CA ASP A 85 -26.25 1.55 4.72
C ASP A 85 -25.91 0.12 4.25
N ALA A 86 -25.45 -0.04 3.00
CA ALA A 86 -25.00 -1.34 2.51
C ALA A 86 -23.90 -1.91 3.41
N ARG A 87 -23.91 -3.24 3.57
CA ARG A 87 -22.94 -3.95 4.43
C ARG A 87 -21.51 -3.57 4.04
N ALA A 88 -20.75 -3.11 5.03
CA ALA A 88 -19.34 -2.80 4.86
C ALA A 88 -18.48 -4.07 4.88
N SER A 89 -17.36 -4.02 4.18
CA SER A 89 -16.28 -4.99 4.23
C SER A 89 -15.01 -4.30 4.68
N LEU A 90 -14.24 -4.97 5.53
CA LEU A 90 -12.96 -4.44 5.98
C LEU A 90 -11.88 -4.95 5.03
N PHE A 91 -11.13 -4.01 4.46
CA PHE A 91 -9.96 -4.30 3.64
C PHE A 91 -8.71 -3.80 4.36
N THR A 92 -7.81 -4.71 4.65
CA THR A 92 -6.58 -4.47 5.40
C THR A 92 -5.41 -4.40 4.43
N VAL A 93 -4.54 -3.41 4.62
CA VAL A 93 -3.28 -3.24 3.92
C VAL A 93 -2.18 -3.13 4.95
N ARG A 94 -1.27 -4.09 4.98
CA ARG A 94 0.00 -3.99 5.71
C ARG A 94 1.10 -3.59 4.73
N ARG A 95 1.93 -2.64 5.12
CA ARG A 95 3.11 -2.25 4.36
C ARG A 95 4.35 -2.37 5.22
N GLU A 96 5.46 -2.66 4.58
CA GLU A 96 6.80 -2.43 5.11
C GLU A 96 7.48 -1.47 4.15
N LEU A 97 7.89 -0.31 4.66
CA LEU A 97 8.44 0.78 3.87
C LEU A 97 9.79 1.16 4.47
N LEU A 98 10.77 1.39 3.61
CA LEU A 98 12.03 2.03 3.97
C LEU A 98 12.13 3.35 3.23
N PHE A 99 12.28 4.44 3.97
CA PHE A 99 12.51 5.77 3.44
C PHE A 99 13.93 6.22 3.75
N ARG A 100 14.49 7.03 2.85
CA ARG A 100 15.75 7.74 3.04
C ARG A 100 15.51 9.24 2.90
N PHE A 101 16.21 10.01 3.71
CA PHE A 101 16.23 11.46 3.66
C PHE A 101 17.67 11.94 3.80
N ASP A 102 18.14 12.73 2.84
CA ASP A 102 19.32 13.57 3.03
C ASP A 102 18.93 15.01 3.46
N ARG A 103 19.92 15.88 3.59
CA ARG A 103 19.67 17.29 3.98
C ARG A 103 18.86 18.06 2.95
N ASP A 104 19.04 17.78 1.67
CA ASP A 104 18.30 18.44 0.60
C ASP A 104 16.87 17.92 0.54
N ASP A 105 16.65 16.62 0.72
CA ASP A 105 15.32 16.01 0.87
C ASP A 105 14.54 16.71 1.98
N LEU A 106 15.13 16.85 3.17
CA LEU A 106 14.49 17.53 4.29
C LEU A 106 14.21 19.02 4.00
N ARG A 107 15.15 19.73 3.38
CA ARG A 107 15.00 21.15 3.02
C ARG A 107 13.93 21.38 1.96
N LEU A 108 13.78 20.45 1.02
CA LEU A 108 12.81 20.52 -0.08
C LEU A 108 11.49 19.81 0.23
N HIS A 109 11.35 19.22 1.42
CA HIS A 109 10.19 18.45 1.87
C HIS A 109 9.91 17.25 0.96
N GLN A 110 10.99 16.57 0.56
CA GLN A 110 10.98 15.39 -0.30
C GLN A 110 11.29 14.12 0.49
N VAL A 111 10.95 12.98 -0.10
CA VAL A 111 11.20 11.65 0.45
C VAL A 111 11.67 10.72 -0.67
N GLN A 112 12.68 9.91 -0.36
CA GLN A 112 13.08 8.79 -1.18
C GLN A 112 12.49 7.49 -0.63
N LEU A 113 11.69 6.79 -1.44
CA LEU A 113 11.21 5.45 -1.10
C LEU A 113 12.22 4.40 -1.57
N VAL A 114 12.93 3.79 -0.64
CA VAL A 114 13.98 2.78 -0.93
C VAL A 114 13.35 1.42 -1.21
N SER A 115 12.39 1.00 -0.39
CA SER A 115 11.67 -0.25 -0.57
C SER A 115 10.21 -0.12 -0.14
N SER A 116 9.33 -0.90 -0.79
CA SER A 116 7.93 -1.01 -0.41
C SER A 116 7.41 -2.41 -0.64
N SER A 117 7.14 -3.13 0.45
CA SER A 117 6.38 -4.37 0.44
C SER A 117 4.93 -4.11 0.82
N VAL A 118 4.00 -4.85 0.21
CA VAL A 118 2.57 -4.72 0.50
C VAL A 118 1.89 -6.09 0.59
N GLN A 119 1.13 -6.26 1.67
CA GLN A 119 0.19 -7.35 1.86
C GLN A 119 -1.20 -6.74 1.98
N ALA A 120 -2.16 -7.19 1.17
CA ALA A 120 -3.48 -6.61 1.12
C ALA A 120 -4.57 -7.67 0.98
N GLY A 121 -5.70 -7.48 1.66
CA GLY A 121 -6.80 -8.44 1.65
C GLY A 121 -8.07 -7.96 2.35
N PRO A 122 -9.22 -8.62 2.12
CA PRO A 122 -9.36 -9.86 1.36
C PRO A 122 -9.38 -9.62 -0.17
N LEU A 123 -8.66 -10.47 -0.91
CA LEU A 123 -8.57 -10.50 -2.37
C LEU A 123 -8.79 -11.94 -2.89
N SER A 124 -9.18 -12.10 -4.15
CA SER A 124 -9.15 -13.40 -4.82
C SER A 124 -7.83 -13.56 -5.58
N CYS A 125 -7.05 -14.61 -5.30
CA CYS A 125 -5.87 -14.98 -6.09
C CYS A 125 -6.31 -15.78 -7.35
N PRO A 126 -5.73 -15.56 -8.55
CA PRO A 126 -4.57 -14.71 -8.88
C PRO A 126 -5.00 -13.37 -9.52
N GLY A 127 -5.88 -12.60 -8.86
CA GLY A 127 -6.29 -11.30 -9.38
C GLY A 127 -5.11 -10.34 -9.51
N ASP A 128 -4.88 -9.80 -10.71
CA ASP A 128 -3.91 -8.73 -10.93
C ASP A 128 -4.28 -7.52 -10.06
N SER A 129 -3.39 -7.23 -9.11
CA SER A 129 -3.48 -6.14 -8.15
C SER A 129 -2.36 -5.11 -8.37
N ALA A 130 -1.66 -5.15 -9.51
CA ALA A 130 -0.58 -4.22 -9.83
C ALA A 130 -1.10 -2.78 -9.92
N GLU A 131 -2.16 -2.56 -10.71
CA GLU A 131 -2.71 -1.21 -10.89
C GLU A 131 -3.62 -0.79 -9.74
N ARG A 132 -4.51 -1.69 -9.31
CA ARG A 132 -5.57 -1.43 -8.32
C ARG A 132 -5.95 -2.69 -7.57
N PHE A 133 -6.23 -2.56 -6.28
CA PHE A 133 -6.86 -3.61 -5.50
C PHE A 133 -8.31 -3.81 -5.92
N ARG A 134 -8.73 -5.08 -5.98
CA ARG A 134 -10.10 -5.53 -6.24
C ARG A 134 -10.60 -6.35 -5.04
N PRO A 135 -11.05 -5.68 -3.96
CA PRO A 135 -11.45 -6.32 -2.72
C PRO A 135 -12.58 -7.34 -2.90
N LEU A 136 -12.53 -8.42 -2.13
CA LEU A 136 -13.70 -9.25 -1.88
C LEU A 136 -14.62 -8.52 -0.89
N LEU A 137 -15.86 -8.27 -1.31
CA LEU A 137 -16.87 -7.57 -0.51
C LEU A 137 -17.81 -8.55 0.18
N ALA A 138 -18.69 -8.05 1.04
CA ALA A 138 -19.60 -8.83 1.86
C ALA A 138 -20.44 -9.78 0.99
N GLY A 139 -20.42 -11.07 1.33
CA GLY A 139 -21.09 -12.12 0.56
C GLY A 139 -20.27 -12.70 -0.60
N GLN A 140 -19.08 -12.18 -0.88
CA GLN A 140 -18.15 -12.76 -1.85
C GLN A 140 -17.17 -13.72 -1.17
N SER A 141 -16.57 -14.61 -1.96
CA SER A 141 -15.57 -15.56 -1.52
C SER A 141 -14.44 -15.65 -2.55
N ALA A 142 -13.24 -15.98 -2.09
CA ALA A 142 -12.11 -16.20 -2.97
C ALA A 142 -12.33 -17.43 -3.86
N GLN A 143 -11.72 -17.44 -5.04
CA GLN A 143 -11.63 -18.64 -5.86
C GLN A 143 -10.82 -19.73 -5.14
N ALA A 144 -11.14 -20.99 -5.43
CA ALA A 144 -10.40 -22.13 -4.89
C ALA A 144 -8.95 -22.14 -5.42
N GLY A 145 -8.03 -22.71 -4.63
CA GLY A 145 -6.62 -22.85 -5.02
C GLY A 145 -5.71 -21.66 -4.67
N GLY A 146 -6.19 -20.71 -3.86
CA GLY A 146 -5.37 -19.64 -3.29
C GLY A 146 -4.47 -20.10 -2.14
N PRO A 147 -3.46 -19.29 -1.76
CA PRO A 147 -2.63 -19.56 -0.59
C PRO A 147 -3.45 -19.56 0.70
N ALA A 148 -2.87 -20.10 1.78
CA ALA A 148 -3.46 -20.04 3.11
C ALA A 148 -3.72 -18.58 3.54
N ALA A 149 -4.75 -18.37 4.35
CA ALA A 149 -5.05 -17.06 4.90
C ALA A 149 -3.88 -16.55 5.75
N THR A 150 -3.56 -15.27 5.61
CA THR A 150 -2.53 -14.57 6.38
C THR A 150 -3.19 -13.70 7.45
N ASP A 151 -2.70 -13.76 8.69
CA ASP A 151 -3.06 -12.78 9.72
C ASP A 151 -2.25 -11.49 9.48
N PRO A 152 -2.89 -10.37 9.10
CA PRO A 152 -2.18 -9.12 8.80
C PRO A 152 -1.63 -8.41 10.05
N TYR A 153 -1.88 -8.93 11.25
CA TYR A 153 -1.34 -8.40 12.51
C TYR A 153 -0.29 -9.31 13.15
N ALA A 154 -0.06 -10.50 12.59
CA ALA A 154 1.01 -11.37 13.05
C ALA A 154 2.37 -10.69 12.76
N PRO A 155 3.32 -10.64 13.71
CA PRO A 155 4.66 -10.14 13.43
C PRO A 155 5.32 -10.98 12.32
N ASP A 156 6.16 -10.38 11.48
CA ASP A 156 6.88 -11.15 10.46
C ASP A 156 7.78 -12.17 11.16
N THR A 157 7.43 -13.44 11.01
CA THR A 157 8.41 -14.50 11.14
C THR A 157 9.24 -14.48 9.86
N ALA A 158 10.15 -13.52 9.74
CA ALA A 158 11.17 -13.61 8.71
C ALA A 158 11.86 -14.98 8.88
N PRO A 159 11.95 -15.83 7.84
CA PRO A 159 12.89 -16.94 7.91
C PRO A 159 14.26 -16.28 8.08
N ALA A 160 14.98 -16.66 9.14
CA ALA A 160 16.39 -16.33 9.25
C ALA A 160 17.08 -16.82 7.97
N LEU A 161 17.81 -15.92 7.30
CA LEU A 161 18.70 -16.27 6.19
C LEU A 161 19.88 -17.10 6.70
#